data_AF-A0A8J4RJP4-F1
#
_entry.id   AF-A0A8J4RJP4-F1
#
_cell.length_a   1.000
_cell.length_b   1.000
_cell.length_c   1.000
_cell.angle_alpha   90.00
_cell.angle_beta   90.00
_cell.angle_gamma   90.00
#
_symmetry.space_group_name_H-M   'P 1'
#
loop_
_entity.id
_entity.type
_entity.pdbx_description
1 polymer ?
#
loop_
_entity_poly.entity_id
_entity_poly.type
_entity_poly.pdbx_seq_one_letter_code
_entity_poly.pdbx_strand_id
1 'polypeptide(L)'
;MKFYISTKGIKRLTISSSDAGKGLPETSKSTTALSRRIPSRTLLPVALVLGIVLPFLFVRIAFLVLESTTACYSTLDCIGWRFFSGADTSLKLREELSRALLEANKAGNNINEERIGSFNELVKEMTSKRQDVRAFAFKTKAMLLQMEHKVQSARQRESIYWHLASHGVPKSLHCLCLKLAEEYAVNSLARSRLPPPEYVTRLADSSFLHLVLLTDNVLAASVVVSSTIQNSANPEKLVFHIVTDKKTYTPMHAWFATNPVKSAVVEVKGLHQYDWSQEANVEVKEMLEIHRLIWKQYYNNLKGEDFEYDGAHTRYLEPLSPSSLSLLNHLRVYIPELFPDLNKIVFLDDDIVVQHDISSLWELDLNRKVVGAVFNSWCGDDCCPGNKYSNYLNFSHPYISSHFDHDRCAWLYGMNIFDIEAWRRTNMTATYHQWLKLNLESGLALWSPGVLPPSLLAFEGHVHPIDPSWHVAGLGYQYPEVHQETLKDAAVIHFSGPAKPWLEIGLPEVRRLWNKHVNFSNKFIRKCRIMG
;
A
#
# COMPACT_ATOMS: atom_id res chain seq x y z
N MET A 1 31.81 30.21 7.56
CA MET A 1 31.54 30.87 8.85
C MET A 1 31.15 29.80 9.86
N LYS A 2 31.68 29.90 11.08
CA LYS A 2 31.64 28.90 12.17
C LYS A 2 30.20 28.64 12.67
N PHE A 3 30.01 27.43 13.21
CA PHE A 3 28.90 26.99 14.07
C PHE A 3 28.51 28.01 15.14
N TYR A 4 27.22 28.10 15.47
CA TYR A 4 26.71 28.02 16.86
C TYR A 4 25.23 27.62 16.86
N ILE A 5 24.95 26.41 17.34
CA ILE A 5 23.62 25.97 17.80
C ILE A 5 23.51 26.45 19.26
N SER A 6 22.47 27.19 19.57
CA SER A 6 22.09 27.51 20.96
C SER A 6 20.85 26.71 21.33
N THR A 7 21.02 25.81 22.29
CA THR A 7 19.94 25.13 23.02
C THR A 7 19.79 25.83 24.37
N LYS A 8 18.56 26.19 24.74
CA LYS A 8 18.21 26.45 26.15
C LYS A 8 16.99 25.63 26.51
N GLY A 9 17.23 24.63 27.36
CA GLY A 9 16.19 23.96 28.14
C GLY A 9 15.80 24.80 29.36
N ILE A 10 14.67 24.44 29.96
CA ILE A 10 14.31 24.85 31.32
C ILE A 10 13.90 23.58 32.07
N LYS A 11 14.69 23.27 33.11
CA LYS A 11 14.40 22.29 34.15
C LYS A 11 13.59 22.96 35.26
N ARG A 12 12.66 22.18 35.83
CA ARG A 12 12.32 22.00 37.26
C ARG A 12 12.68 23.14 38.23
N LEU A 13 11.67 23.59 38.98
CA LEU A 13 11.85 24.18 40.30
C LEU A 13 11.03 23.39 41.32
N THR A 14 11.74 22.90 42.34
CA THR A 14 11.24 22.17 43.50
C THR A 14 11.12 23.14 44.69
N ILE A 15 10.14 22.87 45.54
CA ILE A 15 9.77 23.56 46.78
C ILE A 15 10.89 23.49 47.84
N SER A 16 11.08 24.55 48.63
CA SER A 16 11.23 24.46 50.11
C SER A 16 11.18 25.82 50.83
N SER A 17 10.74 25.72 52.08
CA SER A 17 10.36 26.68 53.12
C SER A 17 11.47 27.56 53.71
N SER A 18 11.12 28.73 54.28
CA SER A 18 11.03 28.95 55.75
C SER A 18 10.98 30.45 56.13
N ASP A 19 10.05 30.74 57.05
CA ASP A 19 10.01 31.69 58.16
C ASP A 19 10.44 33.18 58.12
N ALA A 20 9.63 33.92 58.90
CA ALA A 20 9.90 35.11 59.71
C ALA A 20 9.82 36.52 59.08
N GLY A 21 8.78 37.27 59.52
CA GLY A 21 9.04 38.55 60.18
C GLY A 21 8.31 39.80 59.68
N LYS A 22 7.30 40.21 60.47
CA LYS A 22 6.87 41.59 60.82
C LYS A 22 6.09 42.44 59.80
N GLY A 23 4.93 42.95 60.27
CA GLY A 23 4.36 44.24 59.86
C GLY A 23 2.84 44.30 59.74
N LEU A 24 2.13 44.55 60.86
CA LEU A 24 0.77 45.13 60.93
C LEU A 24 0.90 46.68 60.74
N PRO A 25 -0.14 47.53 60.50
CA PRO A 25 -1.50 47.25 60.93
C PRO A 25 -2.74 47.83 60.19
N GLU A 26 -3.90 47.40 60.74
CA GLU A 26 -5.20 48.10 60.82
C GLU A 26 -6.07 48.19 59.54
N THR A 27 -7.39 48.01 59.53
CA THR A 27 -8.44 48.26 60.53
C THR A 27 -9.75 47.52 60.19
N SER A 28 -10.45 47.05 61.24
CA SER A 28 -11.91 47.08 61.47
C SER A 28 -12.90 46.52 60.42
N LYS A 29 -13.68 45.49 60.78
CA LYS A 29 -14.97 45.62 61.51
C LYS A 29 -15.61 44.25 61.72
N SER A 30 -16.12 44.06 62.94
CA SER A 30 -16.86 42.91 63.41
C SER A 30 -18.25 42.81 62.80
N THR A 31 -18.76 41.58 62.65
CA THR A 31 -20.12 41.23 63.10
C THR A 31 -20.21 39.72 63.31
N THR A 32 -20.28 39.33 64.58
CA THR A 32 -20.64 38.00 65.05
C THR A 32 -22.16 37.83 65.02
N ALA A 33 -22.67 36.73 64.46
CA ALA A 33 -23.97 36.20 64.85
C ALA A 33 -24.05 34.68 64.65
N LEU A 34 -24.07 34.00 65.80
CA LEU A 34 -24.83 32.79 66.14
C LEU A 34 -24.75 31.51 65.30
N SER A 35 -24.16 30.51 65.96
CA SER A 35 -24.29 29.08 65.70
C SER A 35 -25.75 28.59 65.64
N ARG A 36 -26.08 27.78 64.63
CA ARG A 36 -27.04 26.67 64.75
C ARG A 36 -26.37 25.38 64.27
N ARG A 37 -26.11 24.47 65.22
CA ARG A 37 -25.67 23.09 64.95
C ARG A 37 -26.87 22.31 64.42
N ILE A 38 -26.79 21.81 63.19
CA ILE A 38 -27.66 20.75 62.66
C ILE A 38 -26.89 19.43 62.89
N PRO A 39 -27.51 18.36 63.42
CA PRO A 39 -26.78 17.14 63.75
C PRO A 39 -26.27 16.47 62.46
N SER A 40 -24.95 16.31 62.35
CA SER A 40 -24.26 15.77 61.17
C SER A 40 -24.41 14.25 60.98
N ARG A 41 -25.48 13.64 61.51
CA ARG A 41 -25.68 12.18 61.48
C ARG A 41 -26.66 11.68 60.42
N THR A 42 -27.33 12.58 59.71
CA THR A 42 -28.22 12.24 58.58
C THR A 42 -27.86 12.95 57.27
N LEU A 43 -26.95 13.93 57.27
CA LEU A 43 -26.52 14.64 56.06
C LEU A 43 -25.46 13.88 55.25
N LEU A 44 -24.58 13.14 55.90
CA LEU A 44 -23.49 12.40 55.22
C LEU A 44 -24.00 11.26 54.32
N PRO A 45 -24.94 10.39 54.76
CA PRO A 45 -25.48 9.35 53.89
C PRO A 45 -26.34 9.95 52.77
N VAL A 46 -27.07 11.03 53.01
CA VAL A 46 -27.88 11.70 51.97
C VAL A 46 -26.99 12.38 50.92
N ALA A 47 -25.89 13.01 51.33
CA ALA A 47 -24.90 13.58 50.41
C ALA A 47 -24.15 12.51 49.61
N LEU A 48 -23.83 11.36 50.22
CA LEU A 48 -23.25 10.21 49.53
C LEU A 48 -24.23 9.57 48.54
N VAL A 49 -25.49 9.37 48.93
CA VAL A 49 -26.53 8.84 48.05
C VAL A 49 -26.80 9.82 46.90
N LEU A 50 -26.89 11.13 47.16
CA LEU A 50 -27.02 12.12 46.09
C LEU A 50 -25.77 12.18 45.20
N GLY A 51 -24.57 12.08 45.77
CA GLY A 51 -23.31 12.04 45.03
C GLY A 51 -23.15 10.81 44.14
N ILE A 52 -23.80 9.69 44.48
CA ILE A 52 -23.83 8.47 43.66
C ILE A 52 -25.01 8.49 42.68
N VAL A 53 -26.19 8.96 43.09
CA VAL A 53 -27.42 8.88 42.28
C VAL A 53 -27.51 10.01 41.24
N LEU A 54 -27.05 11.23 41.56
CA LEU A 54 -27.10 12.36 40.61
C LEU A 54 -26.27 12.15 39.35
N PRO A 55 -25.04 11.59 39.40
CA PRO A 55 -24.30 11.28 38.17
C PRO A 55 -24.98 10.21 37.32
N PHE A 56 -25.59 9.19 37.93
CA PHE A 56 -26.32 8.17 37.19
C PHE A 56 -27.62 8.72 36.57
N LEU A 57 -28.35 9.58 37.30
CA LEU A 57 -29.49 10.32 36.73
C LEU A 57 -29.05 11.26 35.62
N PHE A 58 -27.94 11.96 35.79
CA PHE A 58 -27.39 12.85 34.76
C PHE A 58 -26.97 12.07 33.52
N VAL A 59 -26.26 10.94 33.67
CA VAL A 59 -25.87 10.07 32.56
C VAL A 59 -27.12 9.48 31.89
N ARG A 60 -28.12 9.03 32.65
CA ARG A 60 -29.36 8.47 32.08
C ARG A 60 -30.19 9.52 31.34
N ILE A 61 -30.27 10.74 31.87
CA ILE A 61 -30.93 11.87 31.19
C ILE A 61 -30.11 12.30 29.97
N ALA A 62 -28.79 12.35 30.07
CA ALA A 62 -27.91 12.66 28.94
C ALA A 62 -28.00 11.59 27.84
N PHE A 63 -28.12 10.31 28.21
CA PHE A 63 -28.35 9.21 27.26
C PHE A 63 -29.73 9.29 26.62
N LEU A 64 -30.79 9.59 27.38
CA LEU A 64 -32.13 9.82 26.84
C LEU A 64 -32.16 11.03 25.89
N VAL A 65 -31.43 12.10 26.22
CA VAL A 65 -31.28 13.27 25.35
C VAL A 65 -30.47 12.93 24.10
N LEU A 66 -29.39 12.15 24.22
CA LEU A 66 -28.58 11.71 23.07
C LEU A 66 -29.31 10.71 22.16
N GLU A 67 -30.03 9.73 22.72
CA GLU A 67 -30.89 8.81 21.95
C GLU A 67 -32.07 9.55 21.29
N SER A 68 -32.63 10.57 21.93
CA SER A 68 -33.66 11.42 21.30
C SER A 68 -33.13 12.25 20.13
N THR A 69 -31.81 12.47 20.04
CA THR A 69 -31.18 13.14 18.88
C THR A 69 -30.78 12.19 17.75
N THR A 70 -30.81 10.87 17.98
CA THR A 70 -30.37 9.86 16.99
C THR A 70 -31.44 8.85 16.57
N ALA A 71 -32.64 8.88 17.15
CA ALA A 71 -33.77 8.07 16.69
C ALA A 71 -35.01 8.93 16.36
N CYS A 72 -35.09 9.42 15.12
CA CYS A 72 -36.31 9.99 14.55
C CYS A 72 -36.55 9.40 13.16
N TYR A 73 -37.15 8.20 13.13
CA TYR A 73 -37.51 7.50 11.89
C TYR A 73 -39.02 7.50 11.61
N SER A 74 -39.85 8.23 12.39
CA SER A 74 -41.26 8.45 12.05
C SER A 74 -41.86 9.70 12.69
N THR A 75 -42.88 10.27 12.04
CA THR A 75 -43.45 11.61 12.26
C THR A 75 -44.38 11.75 13.47
N LEU A 76 -44.60 10.71 14.28
CA LEU A 76 -45.64 10.72 15.32
C LEU A 76 -45.16 10.66 16.78
N ASP A 77 -43.87 10.43 17.06
CA ASP A 77 -43.36 10.31 18.44
C ASP A 77 -42.64 11.55 19.00
N CYS A 78 -42.55 12.65 18.25
CA CYS A 78 -41.91 13.90 18.71
C CYS A 78 -42.85 14.85 19.49
N ILE A 79 -43.99 14.37 19.98
CA ILE A 79 -44.96 15.19 20.72
C ILE A 79 -44.80 14.92 22.21
N GLY A 80 -43.78 15.52 22.84
CA GLY A 80 -43.46 15.15 24.22
C GLY A 80 -42.58 16.09 25.04
N TRP A 81 -42.58 17.40 24.79
CA TRP A 81 -42.46 18.47 25.82
C TRP A 81 -42.25 19.83 25.15
N ARG A 82 -43.32 20.63 25.05
CA ARG A 82 -43.26 22.06 24.69
C ARG A 82 -43.47 22.90 25.94
N PHE A 83 -42.39 23.26 26.62
CA PHE A 83 -42.43 24.28 27.68
C PHE A 83 -41.21 25.22 27.63
N PHE A 84 -40.74 25.61 26.43
CA PHE A 84 -40.08 26.90 26.22
C PHE A 84 -40.38 27.36 24.79
N SER A 85 -41.26 28.35 24.67
CA SER A 85 -41.68 28.98 23.43
C SER A 85 -40.59 29.92 22.92
N GLY A 86 -39.63 29.38 22.18
CA GLY A 86 -38.84 30.09 21.18
C GLY A 86 -39.10 29.42 19.84
N ALA A 87 -39.71 30.12 18.88
CA ALA A 87 -40.08 29.55 17.59
C ALA A 87 -38.85 28.93 16.88
N ASP A 88 -39.08 27.75 16.28
CA ASP A 88 -38.20 26.87 15.48
C ASP A 88 -37.61 27.53 14.21
N THR A 89 -37.13 28.77 14.31
CA THR A 89 -36.53 29.49 13.18
C THR A 89 -35.31 28.76 12.62
N SER A 90 -34.56 28.04 13.47
CA SER A 90 -33.41 27.23 13.06
C SER A 90 -33.80 25.96 12.28
N LEU A 91 -34.82 25.23 12.74
CA LEU A 91 -35.31 24.02 12.06
C LEU A 91 -35.93 24.37 10.69
N LYS A 92 -36.72 25.44 10.64
CA LYS A 92 -37.31 25.94 9.40
C LYS A 92 -36.26 26.41 8.39
N LEU A 93 -35.24 27.14 8.86
CA LEU A 93 -34.11 27.57 8.02
C LEU A 93 -33.31 26.37 7.47
N ARG A 94 -33.10 25.33 8.29
CA ARG A 94 -32.41 24.10 7.86
C ARG A 94 -33.19 23.39 6.75
N GLU A 95 -34.50 23.24 6.89
CA GLU A 95 -35.36 22.63 5.86
C GLU A 95 -35.38 23.45 4.56
N GLU A 96 -35.47 24.77 4.66
CA GLU A 96 -35.43 25.68 3.50
C GLU A 96 -34.08 25.62 2.78
N LEU A 97 -32.96 25.59 3.53
CA LEU A 97 -31.63 25.46 2.96
C LEU A 97 -31.42 24.07 2.29
N SER A 98 -31.84 23.00 2.93
CA SER A 98 -31.78 21.65 2.36
C SER A 98 -32.62 21.54 1.08
N ARG A 99 -33.82 22.13 1.06
CA ARG A 99 -34.66 22.19 -0.15
C ARG A 99 -33.99 22.98 -1.26
N ALA A 100 -33.44 24.15 -0.94
CA ALA A 100 -32.75 24.99 -1.92
C ALA A 100 -31.49 24.31 -2.50
N LEU A 101 -30.73 23.55 -1.70
CA LEU A 101 -29.60 22.75 -2.18
C LEU A 101 -30.04 21.60 -3.10
N LEU A 102 -31.16 20.94 -2.79
CA LEU A 102 -31.75 19.90 -3.64
C LEU A 102 -32.29 20.45 -4.97
N GLU A 103 -32.92 21.63 -4.95
CA GLU A 103 -33.34 22.34 -6.17
C GLU A 103 -32.14 22.76 -7.02
N ALA A 104 -31.08 23.27 -6.37
CA ALA A 104 -29.82 23.53 -7.04
C ALA A 104 -29.16 22.27 -7.58
N ASN A 105 -29.55 21.08 -7.10
CA ASN A 105 -29.12 19.81 -7.68
C ASN A 105 -29.83 19.44 -8.98
N LYS A 106 -31.07 19.90 -9.17
CA LYS A 106 -31.88 19.62 -10.36
C LYS A 106 -31.69 20.65 -11.49
N ALA A 107 -31.38 21.90 -11.14
CA ALA A 107 -31.06 22.93 -12.12
C ALA A 107 -29.59 22.78 -12.56
N GLY A 108 -29.37 22.21 -13.74
CA GLY A 108 -28.04 21.83 -14.25
C GLY A 108 -27.00 22.97 -14.40
N ASN A 109 -25.77 22.54 -14.71
CA ASN A 109 -24.50 23.28 -14.75
C ASN A 109 -24.43 24.51 -15.70
N ASN A 110 -25.20 25.55 -15.45
CA ASN A 110 -24.93 26.89 -16.00
C ASN A 110 -24.49 27.82 -14.87
N ILE A 111 -23.30 27.56 -14.34
CA ILE A 111 -22.65 28.45 -13.37
C ILE A 111 -21.55 29.17 -14.13
N ASN A 112 -21.81 30.44 -14.48
CA ASN A 112 -20.76 31.32 -14.97
C ASN A 112 -19.59 31.29 -13.99
N GLU A 113 -18.38 31.25 -14.52
CA GLU A 113 -17.08 31.26 -13.83
C GLU A 113 -16.82 32.58 -13.07
N GLU A 114 -17.80 33.08 -12.31
CA GLU A 114 -17.58 34.16 -11.37
C GLU A 114 -16.63 33.65 -10.29
N ARG A 115 -15.55 34.40 -10.07
CA ARG A 115 -14.47 34.06 -9.13
C ARG A 115 -15.05 34.04 -7.71
N ILE A 116 -15.50 32.87 -7.27
CA ILE A 116 -16.10 32.75 -5.94
C ILE A 116 -14.99 32.89 -4.90
N GLY A 117 -15.12 33.90 -4.04
CA GLY A 117 -14.19 34.19 -2.94
C GLY A 117 -14.21 33.11 -1.85
N SER A 118 -13.60 33.41 -0.70
CA SER A 118 -13.64 32.47 0.44
C SER A 118 -15.08 32.26 0.94
N PHE A 119 -15.36 31.15 1.65
CA PHE A 119 -16.70 30.95 2.23
C PHE A 119 -17.10 32.10 3.16
N ASN A 120 -16.14 32.66 3.89
CA ASN A 120 -16.36 33.84 4.73
C ASN A 120 -16.73 35.09 3.92
N GLU A 121 -16.16 35.23 2.73
CA GLU A 121 -16.48 36.32 1.81
C GLU A 121 -17.87 36.14 1.18
N LEU A 122 -18.25 34.90 0.84
CA LEU A 122 -19.62 34.58 0.46
C LEU A 122 -20.59 34.93 1.60
N VAL A 123 -20.34 34.48 2.83
CA VAL A 123 -21.20 34.81 3.98
C VAL A 123 -21.31 36.32 4.18
N LYS A 124 -20.21 37.06 4.04
CA LYS A 124 -20.18 38.53 4.16
C LYS A 124 -20.94 39.23 3.02
N GLU A 125 -20.78 38.78 1.78
CA GLU A 125 -21.52 39.28 0.62
C GLU A 125 -23.03 39.07 0.80
N MET A 126 -23.42 37.89 1.26
CA MET A 126 -24.83 37.52 1.44
C MET A 126 -25.49 38.28 2.59
N THR A 127 -24.73 38.50 3.67
CA THR A 127 -25.17 39.32 4.82
C THR A 127 -25.31 40.80 4.44
N SER A 128 -24.40 41.32 3.61
CA SER A 128 -24.41 42.74 3.19
C SER A 128 -25.44 43.05 2.10
N LYS A 129 -25.66 42.14 1.14
CA LYS A 129 -26.59 42.32 0.02
C LYS A 129 -28.02 41.82 0.29
N ARG A 130 -28.28 41.19 1.45
CA ARG A 130 -29.57 40.54 1.82
C ARG A 130 -30.14 39.64 0.71
N GLN A 131 -29.30 38.77 0.14
CA GLN A 131 -29.75 37.83 -0.90
C GLN A 131 -30.56 36.67 -0.30
N ASP A 132 -31.45 36.10 -1.13
CA ASP A 132 -32.34 34.99 -0.75
C ASP A 132 -31.56 33.70 -0.40
N VAL A 133 -32.09 32.88 0.52
CA VAL A 133 -31.55 31.57 0.94
C VAL A 133 -31.32 30.66 -0.27
N ARG A 134 -32.16 30.80 -1.30
CA ARG A 134 -31.99 30.10 -2.58
C ARG A 134 -30.68 30.50 -3.27
N ALA A 135 -30.39 31.79 -3.39
CA ALA A 135 -29.14 32.28 -3.98
C ALA A 135 -27.92 31.85 -3.15
N PHE A 136 -28.05 31.77 -1.82
CA PHE A 136 -27.02 31.22 -0.93
C PHE A 136 -26.74 29.75 -1.24
N ALA A 137 -27.79 28.92 -1.30
CA ALA A 137 -27.65 27.50 -1.62
C ALA A 137 -27.00 27.28 -3.00
N PHE A 138 -27.41 28.03 -4.03
CA PHE A 138 -26.81 27.96 -5.37
C PHE A 138 -25.33 28.34 -5.37
N LYS A 139 -24.95 29.47 -4.74
CA LYS A 139 -23.55 29.89 -4.64
C LYS A 139 -22.71 28.92 -3.81
N THR A 140 -23.23 28.41 -2.68
CA THR A 140 -22.53 27.41 -1.86
C THR A 140 -22.34 26.10 -2.61
N LYS A 141 -23.34 25.63 -3.36
CA LYS A 141 -23.20 24.44 -4.21
C LYS A 141 -22.14 24.65 -5.29
N ALA A 142 -22.15 25.81 -5.96
CA ALA A 142 -21.12 26.17 -6.93
C ALA A 142 -19.71 26.14 -6.33
N MET A 143 -19.54 26.69 -5.11
CA MET A 143 -18.27 26.61 -4.38
C MET A 143 -17.87 25.17 -4.06
N LEU A 144 -18.80 24.35 -3.58
CA LEU A 144 -18.54 22.94 -3.26
C LEU A 144 -18.10 22.16 -4.49
N LEU A 145 -18.80 22.32 -5.62
CA LEU A 145 -18.42 21.69 -6.90
C LEU A 145 -17.05 22.18 -7.38
N GLN A 146 -16.75 23.47 -7.25
CA GLN A 146 -15.44 24.00 -7.61
C GLN A 146 -14.33 23.48 -6.69
N MET A 147 -14.60 23.37 -5.38
CA MET A 147 -13.67 22.78 -4.41
C MET A 147 -13.45 21.30 -4.68
N GLU A 148 -14.50 20.56 -4.97
CA GLU A 148 -14.45 19.15 -5.34
C GLU A 148 -13.61 18.96 -6.61
N HIS A 149 -13.85 19.74 -7.65
CA HIS A 149 -13.04 19.73 -8.87
C HIS A 149 -11.57 20.07 -8.59
N LYS A 150 -11.28 21.05 -7.72
CA LYS A 150 -9.89 21.36 -7.31
C LYS A 150 -9.24 20.21 -6.56
N VAL A 151 -9.97 19.54 -5.66
CA VAL A 151 -9.48 18.36 -4.92
C VAL A 151 -9.23 17.20 -5.89
N GLN A 152 -10.14 16.93 -6.83
CA GLN A 152 -9.99 15.89 -7.85
C GLN A 152 -8.77 16.17 -8.75
N SER A 153 -8.62 17.39 -9.26
CA SER A 153 -7.46 17.78 -10.07
C SER A 153 -6.14 17.68 -9.28
N ALA A 154 -6.14 18.05 -7.99
CA ALA A 154 -4.97 17.88 -7.13
C ALA A 154 -4.60 16.40 -6.93
N ARG A 155 -5.59 15.53 -6.70
CA ARG A 155 -5.39 14.07 -6.58
C ARG A 155 -4.84 13.46 -7.87
N GLN A 156 -5.32 13.89 -9.04
CA GLN A 156 -4.77 13.45 -10.34
C GLN A 156 -3.30 13.83 -10.49
N ARG A 157 -2.95 15.10 -10.23
CA ARG A 157 -1.55 15.58 -10.29
C ARG A 157 -0.67 14.82 -9.31
N GLU A 158 -1.16 14.59 -8.10
CA GLU A 158 -0.47 13.77 -7.11
C GLU A 158 -0.18 12.37 -7.68
N SER A 159 -1.19 11.65 -8.20
CA SER A 159 -0.99 10.32 -8.79
C SER A 159 0.08 10.31 -9.90
N ILE A 160 0.11 11.34 -10.75
CA ILE A 160 1.15 11.49 -11.77
C ILE A 160 2.54 11.69 -11.14
N TYR A 161 2.67 12.55 -10.13
CA TYR A 161 3.95 12.77 -9.47
C TYR A 161 4.47 11.53 -8.74
N TRP A 162 3.58 10.77 -8.11
CA TRP A 162 3.92 9.47 -7.51
C TRP A 162 4.43 8.48 -8.55
N HIS A 163 3.74 8.39 -9.69
CA HIS A 163 4.17 7.57 -10.80
C HIS A 163 5.57 7.97 -11.27
N LEU A 164 5.80 9.26 -11.54
CA LEU A 164 7.12 9.78 -11.95
C LEU A 164 8.21 9.52 -10.90
N ALA A 165 7.89 9.68 -9.62
CA ALA A 165 8.81 9.41 -8.52
C ALA A 165 9.18 7.93 -8.43
N SER A 166 8.27 7.01 -8.80
CA SER A 166 8.54 5.56 -8.80
C SER A 166 9.61 5.13 -9.82
N HIS A 167 9.79 5.89 -10.91
CA HIS A 167 10.88 5.67 -11.89
C HIS A 167 12.26 6.12 -11.37
N GLY A 168 12.29 6.93 -10.31
CA GLY A 168 13.52 7.45 -9.74
C GLY A 168 14.28 6.38 -8.96
N VAL A 169 15.59 6.25 -9.21
CA VAL A 169 16.49 5.47 -8.37
C VAL A 169 17.07 6.38 -7.28
N PRO A 170 16.85 6.13 -5.98
CA PRO A 170 17.42 6.93 -4.90
C PRO A 170 18.95 6.98 -4.99
N LYS A 171 19.53 8.17 -4.75
CA LYS A 171 21.00 8.38 -4.74
C LYS A 171 21.72 7.43 -3.77
N SER A 172 21.07 7.09 -2.66
CA SER A 172 21.56 6.16 -1.65
C SER A 172 21.69 4.72 -2.18
N LEU A 173 20.72 4.24 -2.97
CA LEU A 173 20.79 2.93 -3.63
C LEU A 173 21.86 2.92 -4.73
N HIS A 174 21.96 4.00 -5.51
CA HIS A 174 23.02 4.12 -6.51
C HIS A 174 24.42 4.09 -5.87
N CYS A 175 24.60 4.81 -4.75
CA CYS A 175 25.82 4.75 -3.95
C CYS A 175 26.12 3.31 -3.49
N LEU A 176 25.12 2.58 -3.00
CA LEU A 176 25.27 1.21 -2.53
C LEU A 176 25.81 0.30 -3.64
N CYS A 177 25.18 0.33 -4.81
CA CYS A 177 25.62 -0.47 -5.96
C CYS A 177 27.05 -0.10 -6.40
N LEU A 178 27.38 1.19 -6.50
CA LEU A 178 28.74 1.61 -6.88
C LEU A 178 29.79 1.16 -5.86
N LYS A 179 29.49 1.27 -4.56
CA LYS A 179 30.42 0.86 -3.49
C LYS A 179 30.64 -0.66 -3.47
N LEU A 180 29.60 -1.44 -3.73
CA LEU A 180 29.71 -2.89 -3.80
C LEU A 180 30.43 -3.35 -5.07
N ALA A 181 30.23 -2.67 -6.21
CA ALA A 181 30.99 -2.93 -7.42
C ALA A 181 32.49 -2.62 -7.24
N GLU A 182 32.82 -1.53 -6.54
CA GLU A 182 34.18 -1.20 -6.13
C GLU A 182 34.77 -2.33 -5.26
N GLU A 183 34.03 -2.80 -4.26
CA GLU A 183 34.49 -3.90 -3.40
C GLU A 183 34.66 -5.21 -4.17
N TYR A 184 33.78 -5.54 -5.11
CA TYR A 184 33.96 -6.69 -5.99
C TYR A 184 35.29 -6.65 -6.76
N ALA A 185 35.69 -5.45 -7.20
CA ALA A 185 36.93 -5.27 -7.98
C ALA A 185 38.19 -5.44 -7.12
N VAL A 186 38.19 -4.93 -5.88
CA VAL A 186 39.41 -4.83 -5.05
C VAL A 186 39.52 -5.89 -3.95
N ASN A 187 38.40 -6.46 -3.50
CA ASN A 187 38.34 -7.38 -2.36
C ASN A 187 38.17 -8.82 -2.85
N SER A 188 39.10 -9.72 -2.50
CA SER A 188 38.99 -11.15 -2.86
C SER A 188 37.82 -11.83 -2.16
N LEU A 189 37.47 -11.41 -0.93
CA LEU A 189 36.33 -11.96 -0.19
C LEU A 189 35.01 -11.65 -0.89
N ALA A 190 34.88 -10.48 -1.52
CA ALA A 190 33.69 -10.09 -2.28
C ALA A 190 33.48 -10.93 -3.57
N ARG A 191 34.50 -11.69 -3.97
CA ARG A 191 34.50 -12.64 -5.09
C ARG A 191 34.51 -14.10 -4.62
N SER A 192 34.31 -14.36 -3.33
CA SER A 192 34.17 -15.72 -2.81
C SER A 192 32.95 -16.41 -3.44
N ARG A 193 33.07 -17.71 -3.72
CA ARG A 193 32.00 -18.45 -4.42
C ARG A 193 30.70 -18.45 -3.61
N LEU A 194 29.60 -18.21 -4.30
CA LEU A 194 28.25 -18.27 -3.77
C LEU A 194 27.44 -19.35 -4.51
N PRO A 195 27.13 -20.49 -3.87
CA PRO A 195 27.50 -20.86 -2.50
C PRO A 195 28.95 -21.42 -2.39
N PRO A 196 29.46 -21.62 -1.16
CA PRO A 196 30.68 -22.39 -0.94
C PRO A 196 30.62 -23.80 -1.58
N PRO A 197 31.76 -24.39 -2.00
CA PRO A 197 31.80 -25.68 -2.71
C PRO A 197 31.04 -26.82 -2.01
N GLU A 198 31.04 -26.85 -0.68
CA GLU A 198 30.33 -27.87 0.12
C GLU A 198 28.79 -27.86 -0.02
N TYR A 199 28.21 -26.76 -0.50
CA TYR A 199 26.76 -26.60 -0.64
C TYR A 199 26.28 -26.65 -2.11
N VAL A 200 27.18 -26.83 -3.07
CA VAL A 200 26.83 -26.82 -4.50
C VAL A 200 25.83 -27.93 -4.86
N THR A 201 25.92 -29.09 -4.23
CA THR A 201 24.98 -30.21 -4.45
C THR A 201 23.55 -29.88 -4.03
N ARG A 202 23.36 -28.92 -3.11
CA ARG A 202 22.03 -28.50 -2.65
C ARG A 202 21.29 -27.63 -3.66
N LEU A 203 21.98 -27.10 -4.67
CA LEU A 203 21.38 -26.20 -5.65
C LEU A 203 20.36 -26.88 -6.57
N ALA A 204 20.36 -28.21 -6.66
CA ALA A 204 19.42 -28.99 -7.47
C ALA A 204 18.71 -30.10 -6.65
N ASP A 205 18.90 -30.11 -5.32
CA ASP A 205 18.36 -31.16 -4.47
C ASP A 205 16.91 -30.86 -4.07
N SER A 206 15.97 -31.64 -4.60
CA SER A 206 14.53 -31.53 -4.34
C SER A 206 14.10 -31.64 -2.86
N SER A 207 14.99 -32.06 -1.95
CA SER A 207 14.71 -32.08 -0.50
C SER A 207 14.82 -30.70 0.16
N PHE A 208 15.34 -29.70 -0.56
CA PHE A 208 15.46 -28.31 -0.11
C PHE A 208 14.33 -27.44 -0.69
N LEU A 209 14.03 -26.35 0.03
CA LEU A 209 13.09 -25.34 -0.43
C LEU A 209 13.81 -24.32 -1.31
N HIS A 210 13.56 -24.41 -2.62
CA HIS A 210 14.15 -23.52 -3.61
C HIS A 210 13.34 -22.23 -3.74
N LEU A 211 13.95 -21.12 -3.35
CA LEU A 211 13.39 -19.77 -3.36
C LEU A 211 14.04 -18.96 -4.48
N VAL A 212 13.24 -18.47 -5.43
CA VAL A 212 13.75 -17.78 -6.62
C VAL A 212 13.39 -16.30 -6.58
N LEU A 213 14.39 -15.45 -6.80
CA LEU A 213 14.23 -14.00 -6.91
C LEU A 213 14.87 -13.51 -8.20
N LEU A 214 14.14 -12.70 -8.98
CA LEU A 214 14.66 -12.02 -10.17
C LEU A 214 14.67 -10.51 -9.90
N THR A 215 15.84 -9.93 -9.65
CA THR A 215 15.93 -8.51 -9.22
C THR A 215 17.27 -7.87 -9.52
N ASP A 216 17.23 -6.57 -9.81
CA ASP A 216 18.39 -5.68 -9.94
C ASP A 216 18.55 -4.74 -8.72
N ASN A 217 17.82 -5.01 -7.63
CA ASN A 217 17.85 -4.22 -6.40
C ASN A 217 18.49 -5.01 -5.26
N VAL A 218 19.77 -4.73 -5.00
CA VAL A 218 20.57 -5.41 -3.97
C VAL A 218 19.95 -5.28 -2.57
N LEU A 219 19.41 -4.10 -2.24
CA LEU A 219 18.84 -3.87 -0.92
C LEU A 219 17.52 -4.64 -0.74
N ALA A 220 16.68 -4.63 -1.76
CA ALA A 220 15.42 -5.37 -1.77
C ALA A 220 15.66 -6.88 -1.66
N ALA A 221 16.57 -7.44 -2.48
CA ALA A 221 16.99 -8.83 -2.36
C ALA A 221 17.48 -9.20 -0.95
N SER A 222 18.27 -8.30 -0.33
CA SER A 222 18.75 -8.52 1.04
C SER A 222 17.63 -8.58 2.08
N VAL A 223 16.55 -7.80 1.89
CA VAL A 223 15.38 -7.79 2.79
C VAL A 223 14.55 -9.04 2.62
N VAL A 224 14.33 -9.51 1.39
CA VAL A 224 13.61 -10.77 1.15
C VAL A 224 14.35 -11.95 1.80
N VAL A 225 15.65 -12.08 1.57
CA VAL A 225 16.48 -13.14 2.18
C VAL A 225 16.46 -13.03 3.71
N SER A 226 16.69 -11.83 4.25
CA SER A 226 16.71 -11.57 5.70
C SER A 226 15.38 -11.89 6.37
N SER A 227 14.27 -11.43 5.79
CA SER A 227 12.92 -11.65 6.34
C SER A 227 12.50 -13.11 6.27
N THR A 228 12.80 -13.81 5.16
CA THR A 228 12.48 -15.23 5.02
C THR A 228 13.23 -16.08 6.04
N ILE A 229 14.52 -15.81 6.26
CA ILE A 229 15.33 -16.59 7.20
C ILE A 229 14.93 -16.31 8.64
N GLN A 230 14.68 -15.05 9.00
CA GLN A 230 14.33 -14.67 10.37
C GLN A 230 12.99 -15.26 10.82
N ASN A 231 12.09 -15.52 9.88
CA ASN A 231 10.75 -16.03 10.18
C ASN A 231 10.58 -17.52 9.78
N SER A 232 11.64 -18.19 9.32
CA SER A 232 11.59 -19.61 8.99
C SER A 232 11.86 -20.50 10.20
N ALA A 233 11.14 -21.63 10.28
CA ALA A 233 11.34 -22.64 11.29
C ALA A 233 12.65 -23.44 11.08
N ASN A 234 13.03 -23.70 9.82
CA ASN A 234 14.19 -24.52 9.45
C ASN A 234 15.01 -23.81 8.34
N PRO A 235 15.69 -22.70 8.66
CA PRO A 235 16.37 -21.89 7.66
C PRO A 235 17.43 -22.66 6.87
N GLU A 236 18.01 -23.72 7.43
CA GLU A 236 19.04 -24.56 6.80
C GLU A 236 18.55 -25.37 5.60
N LYS A 237 17.23 -25.50 5.45
CA LYS A 237 16.58 -26.09 4.28
C LYS A 237 16.33 -25.10 3.15
N LEU A 238 16.61 -23.81 3.35
CA LEU A 238 16.35 -22.78 2.35
C LEU A 238 17.52 -22.65 1.37
N VAL A 239 17.20 -22.63 0.08
CA VAL A 239 18.15 -22.36 -1.01
C VAL A 239 17.63 -21.20 -1.83
N PHE A 240 18.31 -20.05 -1.75
CA PHE A 240 17.96 -18.86 -2.51
C PHE A 240 18.72 -18.84 -3.84
N HIS A 241 17.99 -18.72 -4.94
CA HIS A 241 18.52 -18.47 -6.27
C HIS A 241 18.20 -17.03 -6.68
N ILE A 242 19.21 -16.16 -6.62
CA ILE A 242 19.07 -14.74 -6.95
C ILE A 242 19.59 -14.53 -8.36
N VAL A 243 18.69 -14.20 -9.26
CA VAL A 243 18.98 -13.90 -10.66
C VAL A 243 18.94 -12.39 -10.87
N THR A 244 20.01 -11.86 -11.45
CA THR A 244 20.17 -10.41 -11.69
C THR A 244 20.69 -10.15 -13.10
N ASP A 245 20.52 -8.92 -13.60
CA ASP A 245 21.11 -8.53 -14.87
C ASP A 245 22.66 -8.48 -14.80
N LYS A 246 23.30 -8.32 -15.97
CA LYS A 246 24.77 -8.24 -16.05
C LYS A 246 25.34 -7.03 -15.32
N LYS A 247 24.61 -5.92 -15.24
CA LYS A 247 25.09 -4.66 -14.67
C LYS A 247 25.12 -4.71 -13.15
N THR A 248 24.14 -5.38 -12.55
CA THR A 248 23.95 -5.51 -11.10
C THR A 248 24.56 -6.79 -10.54
N TYR A 249 24.98 -7.74 -11.38
CA TYR A 249 25.66 -8.96 -10.92
C TYR A 249 26.81 -8.70 -9.93
N THR A 250 27.74 -7.80 -10.26
CA THR A 250 28.91 -7.55 -9.41
C THR A 250 28.55 -6.98 -8.04
N PRO A 251 27.70 -5.94 -7.90
CA PRO A 251 27.30 -5.48 -6.57
C PRO A 251 26.42 -6.49 -5.82
N MET A 252 25.51 -7.21 -6.50
CA MET A 252 24.67 -8.23 -5.88
C MET A 252 25.52 -9.36 -5.29
N HIS A 253 26.46 -9.89 -6.07
CA HIS A 253 27.37 -10.94 -5.64
C HIS A 253 28.25 -10.45 -4.48
N ALA A 254 28.83 -9.24 -4.58
CA ALA A 254 29.66 -8.69 -3.51
C ALA A 254 28.89 -8.52 -2.20
N TRP A 255 27.61 -8.16 -2.25
CA TRP A 255 26.78 -8.05 -1.05
C TRP A 255 26.67 -9.38 -0.32
N PHE A 256 26.23 -10.44 -0.99
CA PHE A 256 26.03 -11.75 -0.36
C PHE A 256 27.36 -12.44 0.01
N ALA A 257 28.44 -12.15 -0.71
CA ALA A 257 29.77 -12.65 -0.37
C ALA A 257 30.37 -11.98 0.87
N THR A 258 30.12 -10.68 1.07
CA THR A 258 30.63 -9.92 2.23
C THR A 258 29.68 -9.90 3.42
N ASN A 259 28.42 -10.31 3.23
CA ASN A 259 27.40 -10.46 4.27
C ASN A 259 26.86 -11.90 4.25
N PRO A 260 27.72 -12.89 4.56
CA PRO A 260 27.34 -14.29 4.43
C PRO A 260 26.19 -14.63 5.36
N VAL A 261 25.22 -15.32 4.80
CA VAL A 261 24.08 -15.87 5.51
C VAL A 261 24.46 -17.27 5.99
N LYS A 262 24.63 -17.46 7.29
CA LYS A 262 25.12 -18.75 7.84
C LYS A 262 24.07 -19.86 7.85
N SER A 263 22.79 -19.47 7.89
CA SER A 263 21.70 -20.41 8.12
C SER A 263 21.02 -20.88 6.86
N ALA A 264 21.39 -20.42 5.66
CA ALA A 264 20.75 -20.80 4.40
C ALA A 264 21.76 -20.76 3.24
N VAL A 265 21.44 -21.43 2.13
CA VAL A 265 22.28 -21.41 0.91
C VAL A 265 21.83 -20.24 0.03
N VAL A 266 22.78 -19.48 -0.51
CA VAL A 266 22.50 -18.39 -1.47
C VAL A 266 23.39 -18.57 -2.69
N GLU A 267 22.75 -18.65 -3.85
CA GLU A 267 23.36 -18.55 -5.17
C GLU A 267 23.02 -17.18 -5.78
N VAL A 268 24.01 -16.51 -6.35
CA VAL A 268 23.80 -15.30 -7.15
C VAL A 268 24.31 -15.56 -8.56
N LYS A 269 23.40 -15.47 -9.54
CA LYS A 269 23.72 -15.64 -10.96
C LYS A 269 23.27 -14.43 -11.77
N GLY A 270 24.17 -13.94 -12.62
CA GLY A 270 23.85 -12.95 -13.63
C GLY A 270 23.28 -13.60 -14.88
N LEU A 271 22.35 -12.94 -15.58
CA LEU A 271 21.77 -13.43 -16.84
C LEU A 271 22.82 -13.82 -17.91
N HIS A 272 24.00 -13.19 -17.87
CA HIS A 272 25.13 -13.45 -18.76
C HIS A 272 25.91 -14.74 -18.44
N GLN A 273 25.58 -15.43 -17.36
CA GLN A 273 26.18 -16.70 -16.94
C GLN A 273 25.29 -17.90 -17.27
N TYR A 274 24.11 -17.67 -17.83
CA TYR A 274 23.22 -18.73 -18.32
C TYR A 274 23.51 -19.04 -19.77
N ASP A 275 23.43 -20.32 -20.13
CA ASP A 275 23.62 -20.82 -21.49
C ASP A 275 22.28 -20.77 -22.26
N TRP A 276 21.86 -19.56 -22.61
CA TRP A 276 20.64 -19.33 -23.39
C TRP A 276 20.75 -19.94 -24.79
N SER A 277 19.73 -20.71 -25.21
CA SER A 277 19.62 -21.16 -26.60
C SER A 277 19.45 -19.98 -27.56
N GLN A 278 19.75 -20.18 -28.84
CA GLN A 278 19.54 -19.12 -29.84
C GLN A 278 18.05 -18.77 -29.95
N GLU A 279 17.19 -19.77 -29.86
CA GLU A 279 15.74 -19.66 -29.88
C GLU A 279 15.25 -18.80 -28.71
N ALA A 280 15.65 -19.12 -27.48
CA ALA A 280 15.24 -18.37 -26.29
C ALA A 280 15.72 -16.91 -26.35
N ASN A 281 16.93 -16.64 -26.85
CA ASN A 281 17.41 -15.27 -27.04
C ASN A 281 16.55 -14.47 -28.02
N VAL A 282 16.08 -15.09 -29.11
CA VAL A 282 15.20 -14.46 -30.10
C VAL A 282 13.84 -14.17 -29.49
N GLU A 283 13.25 -15.16 -28.82
CA GLU A 283 11.92 -15.04 -28.19
C GLU A 283 11.91 -14.00 -27.06
N VAL A 284 12.94 -13.97 -26.20
CA VAL A 284 13.09 -12.95 -25.15
C VAL A 284 13.15 -11.55 -25.77
N LYS A 285 13.93 -11.39 -26.85
CA LYS A 285 14.05 -10.10 -27.54
C LYS A 285 12.73 -9.66 -28.16
N GLU A 286 12.01 -10.57 -28.82
CA GLU A 286 10.70 -10.30 -29.41
C GLU A 286 9.68 -9.92 -28.33
N MET A 287 9.60 -10.68 -27.23
CA MET A 287 8.75 -10.39 -26.08
C MET A 287 8.98 -8.98 -25.55
N LEU A 288 10.24 -8.59 -25.34
CA LEU A 288 10.57 -7.26 -24.80
C LEU A 288 10.18 -6.14 -25.76
N GLU A 289 10.38 -6.32 -27.08
CA GLU A 289 9.98 -5.31 -28.05
C GLU A 289 8.46 -5.18 -28.10
N ILE A 290 7.71 -6.28 -28.07
CA ILE A 290 6.24 -6.25 -28.00
C ILE A 290 5.80 -5.49 -26.75
N HIS A 291 6.32 -5.83 -25.56
CA HIS A 291 5.98 -5.12 -24.33
C HIS A 291 6.32 -3.63 -24.38
N ARG A 292 7.46 -3.27 -24.98
CA ARG A 292 7.86 -1.87 -25.19
C ARG A 292 6.90 -1.15 -26.13
N LEU A 293 6.40 -1.81 -27.18
CA LEU A 293 5.40 -1.25 -28.09
C LEU A 293 4.05 -1.05 -27.39
N ILE A 294 3.57 -2.03 -26.62
CA ILE A 294 2.33 -1.93 -25.82
C ILE A 294 2.44 -0.71 -24.90
N TRP A 295 3.53 -0.61 -24.15
CA TRP A 295 3.79 0.50 -23.25
C TRP A 295 3.80 1.85 -23.97
N LYS A 296 4.48 1.94 -25.13
CA LYS A 296 4.57 3.18 -25.93
C LYS A 296 3.20 3.62 -26.47
N GLN A 297 2.40 2.69 -26.97
CA GLN A 297 1.06 2.99 -27.48
C GLN A 297 0.14 3.47 -26.36
N TYR A 298 0.14 2.76 -25.24
CA TYR A 298 -0.63 3.14 -24.06
C TYR A 298 -0.25 4.54 -23.56
N TYR A 299 1.04 4.83 -23.46
CA TYR A 299 1.55 6.16 -23.09
C TYR A 299 1.13 7.27 -24.07
N ASN A 300 1.11 6.98 -25.37
CA ASN A 300 0.67 7.95 -26.38
C ASN A 300 -0.83 8.22 -26.32
N ASN A 301 -1.65 7.19 -26.08
CA ASN A 301 -3.10 7.35 -25.92
C ASN A 301 -3.42 8.24 -24.71
N LEU A 302 -2.70 8.05 -23.59
CA LEU A 302 -2.84 8.89 -22.40
C LEU A 302 -2.48 10.36 -22.62
N LYS A 303 -1.66 10.71 -23.62
CA LYS A 303 -1.35 12.10 -23.96
C LYS A 303 -2.45 12.78 -24.76
N GLY A 304 -3.31 12.01 -25.43
CA GLY A 304 -4.34 12.51 -26.33
C GLY A 304 -5.71 12.72 -25.67
N GLU A 305 -5.91 12.19 -24.46
CA GLU A 305 -7.16 12.33 -23.71
C GLU A 305 -7.10 13.54 -22.78
N ASP A 306 -8.06 14.47 -22.92
CA ASP A 306 -8.31 15.50 -21.91
C ASP A 306 -8.91 14.81 -20.67
N PHE A 307 -8.20 14.92 -19.53
CA PHE A 307 -8.51 14.20 -18.28
C PHE A 307 -9.83 14.66 -17.62
N GLU A 308 -10.99 14.29 -18.17
CA GLU A 308 -12.28 14.37 -17.46
C GLU A 308 -12.45 13.19 -16.49
N TYR A 309 -12.78 13.49 -15.24
CA TYR A 309 -12.75 12.53 -14.13
C TYR A 309 -13.98 11.61 -14.07
N ASP A 310 -13.72 10.30 -14.08
CA ASP A 310 -14.50 9.29 -13.35
C ASP A 310 -13.52 8.54 -12.43
N GLY A 311 -13.93 8.10 -11.23
CA GLY A 311 -13.06 7.67 -10.12
C GLY A 311 -12.05 6.53 -10.34
N ALA A 312 -11.88 6.04 -11.57
CA ALA A 312 -10.97 4.97 -11.99
C ALA A 312 -9.50 5.38 -12.21
N HIS A 313 -9.11 6.64 -11.93
CA HIS A 313 -7.88 7.22 -12.47
C HIS A 313 -6.54 6.66 -11.94
N THR A 314 -6.49 6.13 -10.72
CA THR A 314 -5.27 5.50 -10.19
C THR A 314 -4.85 4.27 -10.99
N ARG A 315 -5.83 3.57 -11.62
CA ARG A 315 -5.57 2.40 -12.47
C ARG A 315 -4.96 2.75 -13.83
N TYR A 316 -5.10 3.99 -14.34
CA TYR A 316 -4.57 4.36 -15.66
C TYR A 316 -3.04 4.53 -15.68
N LEU A 317 -2.40 4.82 -14.54
CA LEU A 317 -0.94 5.04 -14.52
C LEU A 317 -0.15 3.83 -14.03
N GLU A 318 -0.81 2.86 -13.41
CA GLU A 318 -0.19 1.62 -12.97
C GLU A 318 0.45 0.82 -14.12
N PRO A 319 -0.20 0.66 -15.30
CA PRO A 319 0.42 -0.01 -16.44
C PRO A 319 1.73 0.65 -16.88
N LEU A 320 1.91 1.95 -16.62
CA LEU A 320 3.13 2.66 -16.97
C LEU A 320 4.30 2.42 -15.99
N SER A 321 4.08 1.68 -14.89
CA SER A 321 5.08 1.50 -13.83
C SER A 321 6.43 0.99 -14.35
N PRO A 322 7.56 1.29 -13.67
CA PRO A 322 8.87 0.78 -14.05
C PRO A 322 8.89 -0.75 -14.20
N SER A 323 8.10 -1.45 -13.37
CA SER A 323 7.96 -2.91 -13.39
C SER A 323 7.49 -3.46 -14.73
N SER A 324 6.68 -2.70 -15.49
CA SER A 324 6.15 -3.10 -16.80
C SER A 324 7.21 -3.14 -17.91
N LEU A 325 8.36 -2.48 -17.73
CA LEU A 325 9.48 -2.47 -18.68
C LEU A 325 10.69 -3.29 -18.18
N SER A 326 10.62 -3.83 -16.96
CA SER A 326 11.72 -4.58 -16.37
C SER A 326 11.93 -5.91 -17.08
N LEU A 327 13.13 -6.10 -17.65
CA LEU A 327 13.57 -7.37 -18.22
C LEU A 327 13.39 -8.53 -17.23
N LEU A 328 13.82 -8.34 -15.99
CA LEU A 328 13.79 -9.37 -14.96
C LEU A 328 12.36 -9.78 -14.60
N ASN A 329 11.40 -8.85 -14.67
CA ASN A 329 10.00 -9.20 -14.46
C ASN A 329 9.42 -10.00 -15.63
N HIS A 330 9.78 -9.67 -16.87
CA HIS A 330 9.32 -10.42 -18.04
C HIS A 330 9.95 -11.82 -18.15
N LEU A 331 11.16 -12.01 -17.62
CA LEU A 331 11.84 -13.31 -17.61
C LEU A 331 11.20 -14.36 -16.67
N ARG A 332 10.17 -14.00 -15.90
CA ARG A 332 9.45 -14.96 -15.06
C ARG A 332 8.79 -16.08 -15.87
N VAL A 333 8.42 -15.82 -17.13
CA VAL A 333 7.89 -16.87 -18.02
C VAL A 333 8.96 -17.88 -18.47
N TYR A 334 10.23 -17.55 -18.28
CA TYR A 334 11.40 -18.40 -18.60
C TYR A 334 11.98 -19.12 -17.37
N ILE A 335 11.21 -19.25 -16.29
CA ILE A 335 11.62 -20.00 -15.10
C ILE A 335 12.08 -21.44 -15.43
N PRO A 336 11.37 -22.21 -16.29
CA PRO A 336 11.82 -23.55 -16.67
C PRO A 336 13.20 -23.58 -17.34
N GLU A 337 13.52 -22.57 -18.16
CA GLU A 337 14.79 -22.41 -18.86
C GLU A 337 15.90 -21.91 -17.92
N LEU A 338 15.56 -21.07 -16.95
CA LEU A 338 16.49 -20.61 -15.92
C LEU A 338 16.85 -21.72 -14.92
N PHE A 339 15.91 -22.64 -14.64
CA PHE A 339 16.07 -23.69 -13.64
C PHE A 339 15.71 -25.08 -14.18
N PRO A 340 16.47 -25.59 -15.16
CA PRO A 340 16.15 -26.87 -15.81
C PRO A 340 16.24 -28.07 -14.85
N ASP A 341 17.09 -27.99 -13.83
CA ASP A 341 17.35 -29.07 -12.87
C ASP A 341 16.38 -29.08 -11.68
N LEU A 342 15.48 -28.08 -11.57
CA LEU A 342 14.49 -27.98 -10.50
C LEU A 342 13.12 -28.47 -10.96
N ASN A 343 12.37 -29.08 -10.04
CA ASN A 343 11.00 -29.54 -10.29
C ASN A 343 9.95 -28.60 -9.70
N LYS A 344 10.28 -27.88 -8.63
CA LYS A 344 9.37 -26.97 -7.94
C LYS A 344 10.17 -25.79 -7.39
N ILE A 345 9.56 -24.62 -7.31
CA ILE A 345 10.14 -23.44 -6.66
C ILE A 345 9.05 -22.63 -5.96
N VAL A 346 9.46 -21.81 -4.99
CA VAL A 346 8.67 -20.68 -4.50
C VAL A 346 9.31 -19.40 -5.03
N PHE A 347 8.61 -18.69 -5.89
CA PHE A 347 9.04 -17.42 -6.45
C PHE A 347 8.65 -16.27 -5.51
N LEU A 348 9.56 -15.33 -5.31
CA LEU A 348 9.39 -14.15 -4.47
C LEU A 348 9.82 -12.89 -5.24
N ASP A 349 8.93 -11.89 -5.29
CA ASP A 349 9.28 -10.56 -5.77
C ASP A 349 10.24 -9.84 -4.78
N ASP A 350 10.92 -8.79 -5.25
CA ASP A 350 11.91 -8.09 -4.43
C ASP A 350 11.30 -7.07 -3.46
N ASP A 351 10.07 -6.64 -3.72
CA ASP A 351 9.26 -5.75 -2.91
C ASP A 351 8.31 -6.50 -1.95
N ILE A 352 8.76 -7.64 -1.42
CA ILE A 352 8.04 -8.40 -0.39
C ILE A 352 8.78 -8.45 0.94
N VAL A 353 8.03 -8.77 1.99
CA VAL A 353 8.57 -9.18 3.29
C VAL A 353 7.85 -10.45 3.72
N VAL A 354 8.63 -11.47 4.09
CA VAL A 354 8.09 -12.69 4.71
C VAL A 354 7.95 -12.45 6.21
N GLN A 355 6.75 -12.63 6.75
CA GLN A 355 6.43 -12.44 8.17
C GLN A 355 6.28 -13.75 8.94
N HIS A 356 5.89 -14.84 8.26
CA HIS A 356 5.71 -16.17 8.87
C HIS A 356 6.42 -17.25 8.05
N ASP A 357 6.61 -18.42 8.65
CA ASP A 357 7.25 -19.55 7.98
C ASP A 357 6.45 -19.98 6.75
N ILE A 358 7.14 -20.04 5.60
CA ILE A 358 6.55 -20.41 4.30
C ILE A 358 6.91 -21.84 3.89
N SER A 359 7.51 -22.65 4.78
CA SER A 359 8.04 -23.97 4.41
C SER A 359 6.94 -24.92 3.96
N SER A 360 5.74 -24.80 4.53
CA SER A 360 4.60 -25.63 4.14
C SER A 360 4.07 -25.37 2.73
N LEU A 361 4.42 -24.24 2.10
CA LEU A 361 4.07 -24.00 0.68
C LEU A 361 4.72 -25.03 -0.25
N TRP A 362 5.88 -25.58 0.15
CA TRP A 362 6.58 -26.60 -0.61
C TRP A 362 5.79 -27.89 -0.75
N GLU A 363 5.14 -28.30 0.35
CA GLU A 363 4.38 -29.55 0.47
C GLU A 363 2.95 -29.44 -0.10
N LEU A 364 2.55 -28.24 -0.54
CA LEU A 364 1.21 -28.00 -1.05
C LEU A 364 0.99 -28.74 -2.38
N ASP A 365 -0.04 -29.58 -2.43
CA ASP A 365 -0.48 -30.26 -3.65
C ASP A 365 -1.22 -29.28 -4.56
N LEU A 366 -0.63 -28.97 -5.71
CA LEU A 366 -1.22 -28.06 -6.70
C LEU A 366 -2.30 -28.75 -7.55
N ASN A 367 -2.72 -29.98 -7.25
CA ASN A 367 -3.74 -30.72 -8.00
C ASN A 367 -3.41 -30.79 -9.51
N ARG A 368 -2.14 -31.08 -9.84
CA ARG A 368 -1.58 -31.12 -11.21
C ARG A 368 -1.62 -29.77 -11.96
N LYS A 369 -1.85 -28.66 -11.26
CA LYS A 369 -1.73 -27.30 -11.81
C LYS A 369 -0.27 -26.84 -11.76
N VAL A 370 0.07 -25.87 -12.60
CA VAL A 370 1.43 -25.36 -12.76
C VAL A 370 1.78 -24.34 -11.68
N VAL A 371 0.79 -23.56 -11.24
CA VAL A 371 1.01 -22.43 -10.33
C VAL A 371 0.13 -22.58 -9.09
N GLY A 372 0.67 -22.39 -7.89
CA GLY A 372 -0.08 -22.06 -6.68
C GLY A 372 -0.05 -20.55 -6.46
N ALA A 373 -1.22 -19.91 -6.41
CA ALA A 373 -1.31 -18.45 -6.27
C ALA A 373 -2.55 -18.02 -5.48
N VAL A 374 -2.43 -16.90 -4.77
CA VAL A 374 -3.56 -16.26 -4.09
C VAL A 374 -4.40 -15.52 -5.13
N PHE A 375 -5.71 -15.72 -5.06
CA PHE A 375 -6.71 -14.85 -5.66
C PHE A 375 -7.22 -13.99 -4.51
N ASN A 376 -7.07 -12.67 -4.54
CA ASN A 376 -7.32 -11.79 -3.39
C ASN A 376 -8.81 -11.85 -2.95
N SER A 377 -9.17 -12.85 -2.11
CA SER A 377 -10.54 -13.24 -1.79
C SER A 377 -10.66 -13.68 -0.32
N TRP A 378 -11.04 -12.74 0.54
CA TRP A 378 -11.21 -12.99 1.99
C TRP A 378 -12.65 -13.36 2.37
N CYS A 379 -13.56 -13.45 1.40
CA CYS A 379 -15.01 -13.57 1.62
C CYS A 379 -15.59 -14.97 1.37
N GLY A 380 -14.75 -16.02 1.33
CA GLY A 380 -15.17 -17.41 1.19
C GLY A 380 -15.33 -17.88 -0.25
N ASP A 381 -15.89 -19.09 -0.42
CA ASP A 381 -16.11 -19.73 -1.73
C ASP A 381 -17.01 -18.85 -2.63
N ASP A 382 -16.65 -18.72 -3.91
CA ASP A 382 -17.33 -17.95 -4.97
C ASP A 382 -17.26 -16.41 -4.88
N CYS A 383 -16.49 -15.83 -3.96
CA CYS A 383 -16.37 -14.37 -3.82
C CYS A 383 -15.04 -13.82 -4.38
N CYS A 384 -15.14 -12.78 -5.23
CA CYS A 384 -14.00 -12.12 -5.88
C CYS A 384 -13.93 -10.61 -5.58
N PRO A 385 -13.52 -10.20 -4.37
CA PRO A 385 -13.43 -8.79 -4.00
C PRO A 385 -12.17 -8.11 -4.58
N GLY A 386 -11.17 -8.90 -4.98
CA GLY A 386 -9.93 -8.44 -5.59
C GLY A 386 -10.06 -8.03 -7.05
N ASN A 387 -8.92 -7.92 -7.72
CA ASN A 387 -8.88 -7.57 -9.14
C ASN A 387 -9.45 -8.71 -9.99
N LYS A 388 -10.25 -8.33 -10.98
CA LYS A 388 -10.85 -9.20 -11.99
C LYS A 388 -10.06 -9.10 -13.29
N TYR A 389 -10.33 -10.02 -14.21
CA TYR A 389 -9.74 -9.99 -15.55
C TYR A 389 -10.04 -8.66 -16.26
N SER A 390 -11.22 -8.09 -16.04
CA SER A 390 -11.61 -6.78 -16.59
C SER A 390 -10.76 -5.60 -16.13
N ASN A 391 -9.99 -5.74 -15.06
CA ASN A 391 -9.03 -4.73 -14.64
C ASN A 391 -7.75 -4.73 -15.50
N TYR A 392 -7.47 -5.82 -16.21
CA TYR A 392 -6.21 -6.03 -16.93
C TYR A 392 -6.41 -6.17 -18.45
N LEU A 393 -7.50 -6.81 -18.86
CA LEU A 393 -7.80 -7.15 -20.24
C LEU A 393 -8.86 -6.20 -20.82
N ASN A 394 -8.79 -5.96 -22.13
CA ASN A 394 -9.74 -5.13 -22.84
C ASN A 394 -10.95 -5.95 -23.32
N PHE A 395 -12.00 -6.03 -22.49
CA PHE A 395 -13.25 -6.72 -22.83
C PHE A 395 -14.09 -6.05 -23.93
N SER A 396 -13.75 -4.82 -24.33
CA SER A 396 -14.34 -4.21 -25.53
C SER A 396 -13.86 -4.90 -26.80
N HIS A 397 -12.73 -5.62 -26.75
CA HIS A 397 -12.21 -6.38 -27.88
C HIS A 397 -12.92 -7.74 -28.01
N PRO A 398 -13.52 -8.07 -29.18
CA PRO A 398 -14.31 -9.30 -29.37
C PRO A 398 -13.54 -10.58 -29.06
N TYR A 399 -12.22 -10.59 -29.30
CA TYR A 399 -11.40 -11.78 -29.03
C TYR A 399 -11.27 -12.07 -27.53
N ILE A 400 -11.18 -11.03 -26.68
CA ILE A 400 -11.09 -11.21 -25.23
C ILE A 400 -12.46 -11.62 -24.67
N SER A 401 -13.52 -10.90 -25.02
CA SER A 401 -14.86 -11.17 -24.50
C SER A 401 -15.48 -12.49 -24.95
N SER A 402 -14.99 -13.08 -26.04
CA SER A 402 -15.44 -14.41 -26.50
C SER A 402 -14.70 -15.59 -25.86
N HIS A 403 -13.48 -15.37 -25.34
CA HIS A 403 -12.65 -16.44 -24.77
C HIS A 403 -12.55 -16.41 -23.25
N PHE A 404 -12.78 -15.26 -22.62
CA PHE A 404 -12.60 -15.08 -21.18
C PHE A 404 -13.84 -14.49 -20.54
N ASP A 405 -13.99 -14.78 -19.24
CA ASP A 405 -15.03 -14.20 -18.41
C ASP A 405 -14.54 -12.87 -17.81
N HIS A 406 -15.39 -11.84 -17.96
CA HIS A 406 -15.18 -10.50 -17.42
C HIS A 406 -14.98 -10.48 -15.91
N ASP A 407 -15.74 -11.32 -15.20
CA ASP A 407 -15.79 -11.34 -13.74
C ASP A 407 -14.85 -12.35 -13.09
N ARG A 408 -14.03 -13.04 -13.90
CA ARG A 408 -13.03 -13.99 -13.41
C ARG A 408 -11.99 -13.30 -12.53
N CYS A 409 -11.67 -13.92 -11.40
CA CYS A 409 -10.64 -13.42 -10.50
C CYS A 409 -9.25 -13.50 -11.12
N ALA A 410 -8.51 -12.41 -11.02
CA ALA A 410 -7.07 -12.42 -11.27
C ALA A 410 -6.33 -12.95 -10.05
N TRP A 411 -5.39 -13.87 -10.29
CA TRP A 411 -4.43 -14.30 -9.28
C TRP A 411 -3.32 -13.25 -9.11
N LEU A 412 -2.68 -13.26 -7.95
CA LEU A 412 -1.62 -12.34 -7.60
C LEU A 412 -0.26 -12.91 -8.02
N TYR A 413 0.51 -12.09 -8.74
CA TYR A 413 1.93 -12.35 -8.95
C TYR A 413 2.75 -11.76 -7.79
N GLY A 414 3.82 -12.44 -7.40
CA GLY A 414 4.88 -11.90 -6.53
C GLY A 414 5.17 -12.75 -5.29
N MET A 415 4.27 -13.67 -4.96
CA MET A 415 4.61 -14.87 -4.23
C MET A 415 3.81 -16.01 -4.84
N ASN A 416 4.50 -16.95 -5.46
CA ASN A 416 3.87 -18.02 -6.23
C ASN A 416 4.65 -19.32 -6.06
N ILE A 417 3.95 -20.45 -6.00
CA ILE A 417 4.57 -21.77 -6.10
C ILE A 417 4.52 -22.18 -7.55
N PHE A 418 5.66 -22.52 -8.16
CA PHE A 418 5.70 -23.04 -9.52
C PHE A 418 6.13 -24.50 -9.49
N ASP A 419 5.27 -25.38 -9.99
CA ASP A 419 5.64 -26.75 -10.37
C ASP A 419 6.24 -26.69 -11.77
N ILE A 420 7.58 -26.61 -11.81
CA ILE A 420 8.35 -26.50 -13.04
C ILE A 420 8.25 -27.80 -13.85
N GLU A 421 8.10 -28.95 -13.19
CA GLU A 421 7.91 -30.22 -13.89
C GLU A 421 6.56 -30.24 -14.64
N ALA A 422 5.48 -29.83 -13.99
CA ALA A 422 4.18 -29.64 -14.63
C ALA A 422 4.27 -28.57 -15.72
N TRP A 423 4.97 -27.46 -15.47
CA TRP A 423 5.19 -26.40 -16.46
C TRP A 423 5.83 -26.96 -17.73
N ARG A 424 6.92 -27.72 -17.63
CA ARG A 424 7.60 -28.33 -18.79
C ARG A 424 6.74 -29.31 -19.59
N ARG A 425 5.78 -29.97 -18.94
CA ARG A 425 4.82 -30.89 -19.59
C ARG A 425 3.66 -30.15 -20.27
N THR A 426 3.56 -28.85 -20.04
CA THR A 426 2.53 -27.97 -20.60
C THR A 426 3.15 -26.95 -21.54
N ASN A 427 2.37 -26.42 -22.49
CA ASN A 427 2.88 -25.45 -23.46
C ASN A 427 2.76 -23.99 -22.96
N MET A 428 2.88 -23.73 -21.66
CA MET A 428 2.55 -22.41 -21.07
C MET A 428 3.42 -21.27 -21.62
N THR A 429 4.74 -21.46 -21.69
CA THR A 429 5.64 -20.45 -22.27
C THR A 429 5.31 -20.20 -23.74
N ALA A 430 5.05 -21.25 -24.52
CA ALA A 430 4.63 -21.11 -25.92
C ALA A 430 3.26 -20.40 -26.05
N THR A 431 2.28 -20.73 -25.22
CA THR A 431 0.96 -20.07 -25.18
C THR A 431 1.10 -18.59 -24.81
N TYR A 432 2.00 -18.25 -23.89
CA TYR A 432 2.32 -16.85 -23.56
C TYR A 432 2.84 -16.08 -24.80
N HIS A 433 3.76 -16.65 -25.57
CA HIS A 433 4.25 -16.04 -26.81
C HIS A 433 3.17 -15.96 -27.90
N GLN A 434 2.29 -16.96 -28.00
CA GLN A 434 1.14 -16.91 -28.92
C GLN A 434 0.22 -15.72 -28.60
N TRP A 435 -0.06 -15.48 -27.32
CA TRP A 435 -0.84 -14.32 -26.89
C TRP A 435 -0.13 -13.01 -27.24
N LEU A 436 1.17 -12.88 -26.99
CA LEU A 436 1.93 -11.68 -27.35
C LEU A 436 1.85 -11.38 -28.84
N LYS A 437 2.03 -12.41 -29.68
CA LYS A 437 1.92 -12.28 -31.13
C LYS A 437 0.52 -11.88 -31.56
N LEU A 438 -0.51 -12.49 -31.00
CA LEU A 438 -1.90 -12.13 -31.30
C LEU A 438 -2.21 -10.68 -30.89
N ASN A 439 -1.69 -10.22 -29.75
CA ASN A 439 -1.86 -8.84 -29.33
C ASN A 439 -1.19 -7.88 -30.32
N LEU A 440 0.02 -8.21 -30.81
CA LEU A 440 0.68 -7.45 -31.86
C LEU A 440 -0.16 -7.38 -33.15
N GLU A 441 -0.72 -8.50 -33.59
CA GLU A 441 -1.60 -8.59 -34.77
C GLU A 441 -2.92 -7.83 -34.57
N SER A 442 -3.41 -7.72 -33.33
CA SER A 442 -4.64 -7.01 -32.95
C SER A 442 -4.40 -5.52 -32.67
N GLY A 443 -3.27 -4.95 -33.08
CA GLY A 443 -2.95 -3.53 -32.88
C GLY A 443 -2.67 -3.15 -31.41
N LEU A 444 -2.16 -4.12 -30.62
CA LEU A 444 -1.77 -3.98 -29.21
C LEU A 444 -2.92 -3.57 -28.28
N ALA A 445 -4.15 -3.94 -28.64
CA ALA A 445 -5.37 -3.50 -27.99
C ALA A 445 -5.96 -4.52 -27.01
N LEU A 446 -5.34 -5.69 -26.81
CA LEU A 446 -5.95 -6.78 -26.03
C LEU A 446 -5.87 -6.57 -24.52
N TRP A 447 -4.84 -5.87 -24.02
CA TRP A 447 -4.65 -5.62 -22.58
C TRP A 447 -3.77 -4.40 -22.31
N SER A 448 -3.79 -3.93 -21.06
CA SER A 448 -2.93 -2.84 -20.61
C SER A 448 -1.49 -3.31 -20.31
N PRO A 449 -0.45 -2.48 -20.48
CA PRO A 449 0.94 -2.91 -20.26
C PRO A 449 1.19 -3.56 -18.89
N GLY A 450 2.08 -4.56 -18.85
CA GLY A 450 2.46 -5.26 -17.62
C GLY A 450 2.75 -6.74 -17.85
N VAL A 451 3.31 -7.39 -16.83
CA VAL A 451 3.67 -8.83 -16.87
C VAL A 451 2.47 -9.73 -16.57
N LEU A 452 1.60 -9.28 -15.65
CA LEU A 452 0.45 -10.07 -15.21
C LEU A 452 -0.57 -10.34 -16.33
N PRO A 453 -0.98 -9.38 -17.18
CA PRO A 453 -2.03 -9.63 -18.17
C PRO A 453 -1.77 -10.82 -19.11
N PRO A 454 -0.63 -10.92 -19.83
CA PRO A 454 -0.37 -12.09 -20.67
C PRO A 454 -0.20 -13.38 -19.85
N SER A 455 0.23 -13.28 -18.58
CA SER A 455 0.30 -14.43 -17.68
C SER A 455 -1.10 -14.92 -17.27
N LEU A 456 -2.07 -14.03 -17.04
CA LEU A 456 -3.46 -14.44 -16.77
C LEU A 456 -4.01 -15.29 -17.93
N LEU A 457 -3.71 -14.89 -19.17
CA LEU A 457 -4.16 -15.60 -20.37
C LEU A 457 -3.44 -16.94 -20.58
N ALA A 458 -2.11 -16.96 -20.39
CA ALA A 458 -1.30 -18.14 -20.65
C ALA A 458 -1.55 -19.25 -19.62
N PHE A 459 -1.74 -18.87 -18.35
CA PHE A 459 -1.93 -19.81 -17.25
C PHE A 459 -3.40 -20.12 -16.95
N GLU A 460 -4.31 -19.73 -17.84
CA GLU A 460 -5.73 -19.96 -17.65
C GLU A 460 -6.02 -21.46 -17.46
N GLY A 461 -6.70 -21.80 -16.36
CA GLY A 461 -6.98 -23.19 -16.01
C GLY A 461 -5.77 -23.99 -15.47
N HIS A 462 -4.59 -23.37 -15.34
CA HIS A 462 -3.35 -23.97 -14.81
C HIS A 462 -2.90 -23.39 -13.46
N VAL A 463 -3.77 -22.64 -12.79
CA VAL A 463 -3.53 -22.07 -11.45
C VAL A 463 -4.40 -22.78 -10.40
N HIS A 464 -3.77 -23.18 -9.30
CA HIS A 464 -4.40 -23.67 -8.08
C HIS A 464 -4.53 -22.53 -7.07
N PRO A 465 -5.74 -22.21 -6.59
CA PRO A 465 -5.93 -21.19 -5.57
C PRO A 465 -5.34 -21.66 -4.25
N ILE A 466 -4.59 -20.79 -3.57
CA ILE A 466 -4.11 -21.01 -2.20
C ILE A 466 -4.71 -19.98 -1.24
N ASP A 467 -4.65 -20.28 0.05
CA ASP A 467 -5.23 -19.43 1.11
C ASP A 467 -4.74 -17.97 1.04
N PRO A 468 -5.63 -16.97 1.12
CA PRO A 468 -5.27 -15.54 1.02
C PRO A 468 -4.26 -15.06 2.06
N SER A 469 -4.16 -15.71 3.23
CA SER A 469 -3.16 -15.39 4.24
C SER A 469 -1.73 -15.63 3.76
N TRP A 470 -1.52 -16.42 2.71
CA TRP A 470 -0.18 -16.63 2.17
C TRP A 470 0.41 -15.38 1.51
N HIS A 471 -0.41 -14.55 0.85
CA HIS A 471 0.06 -13.41 0.07
C HIS A 471 -0.89 -12.22 0.13
N VAL A 472 -0.46 -11.15 0.80
CA VAL A 472 -1.19 -9.89 0.89
C VAL A 472 -0.46 -8.80 0.11
N ALA A 473 -1.05 -8.40 -1.02
CA ALA A 473 -0.53 -7.35 -1.88
C ALA A 473 -1.21 -6.00 -1.62
N GLY A 474 -0.70 -4.94 -2.25
CA GLY A 474 -1.29 -3.61 -2.24
C GLY A 474 -0.67 -2.61 -1.26
N LEU A 475 0.44 -2.96 -0.58
CA LEU A 475 1.09 -2.06 0.38
C LEU A 475 1.89 -0.92 -0.27
N GLY A 476 2.04 -0.95 -1.60
CA GLY A 476 2.67 0.11 -2.38
C GLY A 476 1.67 1.10 -3.00
N TYR A 477 0.39 1.09 -2.59
CA TYR A 477 -0.60 2.12 -2.99
C TYR A 477 -0.87 3.10 -1.85
N GLN A 478 -1.37 4.30 -2.19
CA GLN A 478 -1.56 5.42 -1.25
C GLN A 478 -2.52 5.12 -0.10
N TYR A 479 -3.54 4.31 -0.35
CA TYR A 479 -4.53 3.90 0.65
C TYR A 479 -4.59 2.38 0.64
N PRO A 480 -3.68 1.68 1.36
CA PRO A 480 -3.76 0.24 1.44
C PRO A 480 -5.09 -0.11 2.12
N GLU A 481 -5.98 -0.78 1.39
CA GLU A 481 -7.30 -1.21 1.86
C GLU A 481 -7.21 -2.43 2.80
N VAL A 482 -6.05 -2.64 3.43
CA VAL A 482 -5.77 -3.86 4.20
C VAL A 482 -5.95 -3.59 5.68
N HIS A 483 -6.83 -4.37 6.31
CA HIS A 483 -7.03 -4.32 7.75
C HIS A 483 -5.77 -4.78 8.51
N GLN A 484 -5.56 -4.21 9.70
CA GLN A 484 -4.36 -4.48 10.49
C GLN A 484 -4.28 -5.94 10.97
N GLU A 485 -5.41 -6.62 11.15
CA GLU A 485 -5.48 -8.04 11.50
C GLU A 485 -4.99 -8.91 10.33
N THR A 486 -5.53 -8.67 9.13
CA THR A 486 -5.05 -9.29 7.89
C THR A 486 -3.55 -9.11 7.69
N LEU A 487 -3.01 -7.91 7.98
CA LEU A 487 -1.56 -7.67 7.90
C LEU A 487 -0.74 -8.46 8.91
N LYS A 488 -1.28 -8.75 10.09
CA LYS A 488 -0.57 -9.55 11.11
C LYS A 488 -0.56 -11.03 10.75
N ASP A 489 -1.63 -11.51 10.15
CA ASP A 489 -1.79 -12.93 9.82
C ASP A 489 -1.13 -13.31 8.49
N ALA A 490 -0.88 -12.31 7.62
CA ALA A 490 -0.25 -12.51 6.32
C ALA A 490 1.16 -13.11 6.43
N ALA A 491 1.40 -14.26 5.82
CA ALA A 491 2.72 -14.90 5.73
C ALA A 491 3.68 -14.09 4.86
N VAL A 492 3.21 -13.56 3.73
CA VAL A 492 3.98 -12.65 2.87
C VAL A 492 3.19 -11.39 2.61
N ILE A 493 3.80 -10.25 2.90
CA ILE A 493 3.27 -8.93 2.53
C ILE A 493 4.03 -8.37 1.33
N HIS A 494 3.32 -7.75 0.41
CA HIS A 494 3.85 -7.31 -0.87
C HIS A 494 3.54 -5.83 -1.10
N PHE A 495 4.59 -5.03 -1.25
CA PHE A 495 4.54 -3.60 -1.55
C PHE A 495 4.28 -3.35 -3.05
N SER A 496 3.32 -4.07 -3.62
CA SER A 496 2.88 -3.88 -4.99
C SER A 496 2.29 -2.48 -5.18
N GLY A 497 2.56 -1.85 -6.33
CA GLY A 497 2.24 -0.45 -6.59
C GLY A 497 3.48 0.47 -6.58
N PRO A 498 3.31 1.77 -6.86
CA PRO A 498 4.41 2.71 -7.07
C PRO A 498 5.18 3.10 -5.79
N ALA A 499 4.56 2.99 -4.61
CA ALA A 499 5.11 3.42 -3.32
C ALA A 499 6.06 2.39 -2.71
N LYS A 500 7.19 2.10 -3.37
CA LYS A 500 8.14 1.11 -2.85
C LYS A 500 8.77 1.55 -1.52
N PRO A 501 9.04 0.62 -0.59
CA PRO A 501 9.49 0.95 0.77
C PRO A 501 10.90 1.58 0.83
N TRP A 502 11.71 1.42 -0.21
CA TRP A 502 13.02 2.06 -0.35
C TRP A 502 12.97 3.45 -1.01
N LEU A 503 11.79 3.90 -1.47
CA LEU A 503 11.60 5.23 -2.04
C LEU A 503 11.14 6.23 -0.97
N GLU A 504 11.40 7.52 -1.20
CA GLU A 504 10.95 8.60 -0.31
C GLU A 504 9.41 8.70 -0.26
N ILE A 505 8.77 8.31 -1.36
CA ILE A 505 7.32 8.22 -1.48
C ILE A 505 6.75 7.00 -0.72
N GLY A 506 7.56 6.05 -0.21
CA GLY A 506 7.01 4.91 0.54
C GLY A 506 6.22 5.34 1.79
N LEU A 507 5.03 4.77 1.98
CA LEU A 507 4.14 5.06 3.12
C LEU A 507 4.81 4.74 4.47
N PRO A 508 4.99 5.73 5.37
CA PRO A 508 5.71 5.53 6.63
C PRO A 508 5.16 4.40 7.52
N GLU A 509 3.82 4.22 7.53
CA GLU A 509 3.12 3.27 8.39
C GLU A 509 3.53 1.82 8.09
N VAL A 510 3.57 1.46 6.81
CA VAL A 510 3.90 0.11 6.33
C VAL A 510 5.40 -0.06 6.06
N ARG A 511 6.12 1.03 5.78
CA ARG A 511 7.58 1.00 5.55
C ARG A 511 8.37 0.45 6.73
N ARG A 512 7.85 0.60 7.96
CA ARG A 512 8.46 0.01 9.17
C ARG A 512 8.58 -1.52 9.08
N LEU A 513 7.63 -2.19 8.43
CA LEU A 513 7.64 -3.65 8.25
C LEU A 513 8.84 -4.09 7.41
N TRP A 514 9.20 -3.30 6.39
CA TRP A 514 10.37 -3.52 5.55
C TRP A 514 11.68 -3.11 6.25
N ASN A 515 11.71 -1.92 6.88
CA ASN A 515 12.92 -1.41 7.56
C ASN A 515 13.39 -2.31 8.72
N LYS A 516 12.50 -3.09 9.35
CA LYS A 516 12.87 -4.09 10.37
C LYS A 516 13.94 -5.07 9.88
N HIS A 517 13.95 -5.38 8.58
CA HIS A 517 14.84 -6.38 7.98
C HIS A 517 16.09 -5.78 7.33
N VAL A 518 16.22 -4.44 7.33
CA VAL A 518 17.41 -3.74 6.84
C VAL A 518 18.45 -3.62 7.95
N ASN A 519 19.67 -4.10 7.68
CA ASN A 519 20.78 -3.93 8.61
C ASN A 519 21.38 -2.52 8.52
N PHE A 520 20.79 -1.55 9.23
CA PHE A 520 21.28 -0.17 9.30
C PHE A 520 22.67 -0.01 9.94
N SER A 521 23.18 -1.04 10.61
CA SER A 521 24.55 -1.05 11.15
C SER A 521 25.61 -1.42 10.10
N ASN A 522 25.20 -1.98 8.96
CA ASN A 522 26.10 -2.39 7.88
C ASN A 522 26.93 -1.20 7.34
N LYS A 523 28.23 -1.44 7.08
CA LYS A 523 29.18 -0.39 6.66
C LYS A 523 28.75 0.33 5.37
N PHE A 524 28.18 -0.38 4.41
CA PHE A 524 27.76 0.17 3.13
C PHE A 524 26.47 0.97 3.26
N ILE A 525 25.48 0.42 3.98
CA ILE A 525 24.20 1.08 4.28
C ILE A 525 24.44 2.43 4.97
N ARG A 526 25.30 2.45 6.00
CA ARG A 526 25.68 3.69 6.71
C ARG A 526 26.41 4.69 5.82
N LYS A 527 27.41 4.25 5.04
CA LYS A 527 28.19 5.12 4.15
C LYS A 527 27.32 5.77 3.07
N CYS A 528 26.34 5.03 2.56
CA CYS A 528 25.42 5.51 1.52
C CYS A 528 24.17 6.20 2.07
N ARG A 529 24.08 6.42 3.39
CA ARG A 529 22.99 7.15 4.06
C ARG A 529 21.61 6.59 3.73
N ILE A 530 21.51 5.27 3.64
CA ILE A 530 20.22 4.59 3.56
C ILE A 530 19.62 4.65 4.97
N MET A 531 18.54 5.42 5.13
CA MET A 531 17.87 5.65 6.41
C MET A 531 16.54 4.90 6.45
N GLY A 532 16.17 4.45 7.65
CA GLY A 532 14.92 3.77 7.96
C GLY A 532 13.93 4.65 8.70
#